data_AF-A0A529N844-F1
#
_entry.id   AF-A0A529N844-F1
#
_cell.length_a   1.000
_cell.length_b   1.000
_cell.length_c   1.000
_cell.angle_alpha   90.00
_cell.angle_beta   90.00
_cell.angle_gamma   90.00
#
_symmetry.space_group_name_H-M   'P 1'
#
loop_
_entity.id
_entity.type
_entity.pdbx_description
1 polymer ?
#
loop_
_entity_poly.entity_id
_entity_poly.type
_entity_poly.pdbx_seq_one_letter_code
_entity_poly.pdbx_strand_id
1 'polypeptide(L)'
;AVVFCNSVLGARTNRYGDFLDIACAITGRAPDYGLHRPDNRRARLVFDVSGLSPSFLVSEFAWPVLGSLYGREVGNAVGVVTGVARHP
;
A
#
# COMPACT_ATOMS: atom_id res chain seq x y z
N ALA A 1 3.32 -3.94 8.31
CA ALA A 1 4.68 -3.87 7.74
C ALA A 1 4.66 -3.69 6.21
N VAL A 2 4.31 -4.71 5.41
CA VAL A 2 4.44 -4.70 3.93
C VAL A 2 3.84 -3.46 3.24
N VAL A 3 2.60 -3.10 3.55
CA VAL A 3 1.92 -1.94 2.94
C VAL A 3 2.69 -0.64 3.17
N PHE A 4 3.10 -0.38 4.42
CA PHE A 4 3.90 0.80 4.76
C PHE A 4 5.25 0.79 4.04
N CYS A 5 5.97 -0.34 4.07
CA CYS A 5 7.28 -0.43 3.40
C CYS A 5 7.17 -0.14 1.90
N ASN A 6 6.15 -0.67 1.22
CA ASN A 6 5.99 -0.50 -0.22
C ASN A 6 5.49 0.91 -0.60
N SER A 7 4.62 1.51 0.20
CA SER A 7 3.98 2.79 -0.12
C SER A 7 4.76 4.00 0.38
N VAL A 8 5.40 3.91 1.55
CA VAL A 8 6.10 5.04 2.19
C VAL A 8 7.60 4.95 1.99
N LEU A 9 8.20 3.76 2.15
CA LEU A 9 9.64 3.58 2.02
C LEU A 9 10.09 3.22 0.59
N GLY A 10 9.14 3.00 -0.33
CA GLY A 10 9.42 2.61 -1.70
C GLY A 10 10.03 1.21 -1.85
N ALA A 11 9.93 0.37 -0.82
CA ALA A 11 10.36 -1.01 -0.88
C ALA A 11 9.56 -1.80 -1.93
N ARG A 12 10.08 -2.98 -2.28
CA ARG A 12 9.40 -3.95 -3.14
C ARG A 12 9.39 -5.27 -2.40
N THR A 13 8.28 -5.57 -1.73
CA THR A 13 8.13 -6.84 -1.00
C THR A 13 6.71 -7.37 -1.04
N ASN A 14 6.58 -8.69 -0.95
CA ASN A 14 5.30 -9.37 -0.82
C ASN A 14 5.03 -9.69 0.67
N ARG A 15 3.82 -10.13 0.98
CA ARG A 15 3.54 -10.76 2.28
C ARG A 15 3.86 -12.25 2.16
N TYR A 16 4.98 -12.65 2.75
CA TYR A 16 5.40 -14.04 2.77
C TYR A 16 4.86 -14.78 3.99
N GLY A 17 4.92 -16.11 3.94
CA GLY A 17 4.85 -16.92 5.15
C GLY A 17 6.21 -16.95 5.84
N ASP A 18 6.20 -17.14 7.16
CA ASP A 18 7.36 -16.96 8.04
C ASP A 18 8.62 -17.72 7.59
N PHE A 19 8.48 -18.97 7.13
CA PHE A 19 9.63 -19.76 6.67
C PHE A 19 10.26 -19.24 5.39
N LEU A 20 9.44 -18.72 4.47
CA LEU A 20 9.96 -18.10 3.25
C LEU A 20 10.67 -16.78 3.58
N ASP A 21 10.15 -16.01 4.52
CA ASP A 21 10.80 -14.78 5.00
C ASP A 21 12.18 -15.07 5.59
N ILE A 22 12.29 -16.08 6.46
CA ILE A 22 13.57 -16.51 7.05
C ILE A 22 14.53 -16.99 5.95
N ALA A 23 14.05 -17.79 4.99
CA ALA A 23 14.87 -18.23 3.87
C ALA A 23 15.39 -17.04 3.04
N CYS A 24 14.55 -16.02 2.81
CA CYS A 24 14.97 -14.79 2.13
C CYS A 24 16.04 -14.04 2.92
N ALA A 25 15.88 -13.94 4.24
CA ALA A 25 16.84 -13.27 5.12
C ALA A 25 18.20 -13.98 5.15
N ILE A 26 18.21 -15.32 5.23
CA ILE A 26 19.45 -16.12 5.24
C ILE A 26 20.16 -16.04 3.90
N THR A 27 19.41 -16.16 2.79
CA THR A 27 20.00 -16.23 1.44
C THR A 27 20.28 -14.86 0.85
N GLY A 28 19.73 -13.78 1.42
CA GLY A 28 19.76 -12.44 0.84
C GLY A 28 19.02 -12.33 -0.50
N ARG A 29 18.07 -13.24 -0.78
CA ARG A 29 17.36 -13.33 -2.05
C ARG A 29 15.86 -13.38 -1.83
N ALA A 30 15.11 -12.66 -2.66
CA ALA A 30 13.65 -12.73 -2.74
C ALA A 30 13.23 -13.41 -4.06
N PRO A 31 12.13 -14.18 -4.09
CA PRO A 31 11.64 -14.73 -5.36
C PRO A 31 11.12 -13.61 -6.26
N ASP A 32 11.42 -13.68 -7.56
CA ASP A 32 11.02 -12.67 -8.55
C ASP A 32 9.56 -12.86 -8.99
N TYR A 33 8.62 -12.38 -8.18
CA TYR A 33 7.19 -12.42 -8.47
C TYR A 33 6.41 -11.34 -7.71
N GLY A 34 5.12 -11.21 -8.02
CA GLY A 34 4.22 -10.31 -7.31
C GLY A 34 4.75 -8.87 -7.34
N LEU A 35 4.78 -8.22 -6.18
CA LEU A 35 5.15 -6.81 -6.02
C LEU A 35 6.65 -6.53 -6.20
N HIS A 36 7.50 -7.54 -6.42
CA HIS A 36 8.89 -7.34 -6.84
C HIS A 36 9.00 -6.80 -8.26
N ARG A 37 8.05 -7.21 -9.13
CA ARG A 37 8.03 -6.84 -10.54
C ARG A 37 7.39 -5.47 -10.73
N PRO A 38 8.04 -4.53 -11.45
CA PRO A 38 7.49 -3.20 -11.70
C PRO A 38 6.10 -3.21 -12.34
N ASP A 39 5.86 -4.11 -13.29
CA ASP A 39 4.59 -4.20 -14.02
C ASP A 39 3.41 -4.56 -13.10
N ASN A 40 3.67 -5.36 -12.07
CA ASN A 40 2.67 -5.77 -11.08
C ASN A 40 2.37 -4.68 -10.05
N ARG A 41 3.10 -3.56 -10.05
CA ARG A 41 2.89 -2.41 -9.16
C ARG A 41 2.08 -1.29 -9.80
N ARG A 42 1.68 -1.44 -11.06
CA ARG A 42 0.85 -0.44 -11.73
C ARG A 42 -0.53 -0.41 -11.08
N ALA A 43 -0.94 0.77 -10.64
CA ALA A 43 -2.26 0.98 -10.08
C ALA A 43 -3.33 0.62 -11.13
N ARG A 44 -4.32 -0.15 -10.69
CA ARG A 44 -5.48 -0.56 -11.49
C ARG A 44 -6.70 0.33 -11.24
N LEU A 45 -6.63 1.14 -10.19
CA LEU A 45 -7.68 2.08 -9.79
C LEU A 45 -7.08 3.29 -9.10
N VAL A 46 -7.81 4.40 -9.19
CA VAL A 46 -7.51 5.66 -8.51
C VAL A 46 -8.59 5.88 -7.46
N PHE A 47 -8.18 6.03 -6.21
CA PHE A 47 -9.03 6.36 -5.08
C PHE A 47 -8.85 7.85 -4.77
N ASP A 48 -9.65 8.69 -5.41
CA ASP A 48 -9.53 10.14 -5.30
C ASP A 48 -10.29 10.67 -4.08
N VAL A 49 -9.57 11.32 -3.17
CA VAL A 49 -10.13 11.95 -1.96
C VAL A 49 -10.24 13.47 -2.07
N SER A 50 -10.01 14.04 -3.26
CA SER A 50 -10.09 15.49 -3.49
C SER A 50 -11.44 16.12 -3.12
N GLY A 51 -12.52 15.33 -3.18
CA GLY A 51 -13.88 15.76 -2.83
C GLY A 51 -14.18 15.80 -1.33
N LEU A 52 -13.26 15.34 -0.47
CA LEU A 52 -13.44 15.35 0.98
C LEU A 52 -13.02 16.69 1.57
N SER A 53 -13.72 17.09 2.65
CA SER A 53 -13.38 18.32 3.37
C SER A 53 -11.95 18.27 3.91
N PRO A 54 -11.16 19.35 3.77
CA PRO A 54 -9.85 19.46 4.42
C PRO A 54 -9.92 19.29 5.94
N SER A 55 -10.99 19.76 6.58
CA SER A 55 -11.20 19.60 8.03
C SER A 55 -11.41 18.14 8.45
N PHE A 56 -11.97 17.33 7.56
CA PHE A 56 -12.07 15.89 7.78
C PHE A 56 -10.70 15.25 7.68
N LEU A 57 -9.92 15.53 6.62
CA LEU A 57 -8.61 14.92 6.37
C LEU A 57 -7.56 15.19 7.46
N VAL A 58 -7.70 16.27 8.23
CA VAL A 58 -6.83 16.57 9.38
C VAL A 58 -7.29 15.92 10.69
N SER A 59 -8.48 15.31 10.73
CA SER A 59 -8.97 14.61 11.91
C SER A 59 -8.25 13.27 12.12
N GLU A 60 -8.13 12.85 13.37
CA GLU A 60 -7.51 11.56 13.74
C GLU A 60 -8.27 10.34 13.18
N PHE A 61 -9.56 10.51 12.85
CA PHE A 61 -10.42 9.43 12.37
C PHE A 61 -10.37 9.25 10.84
N ALA A 62 -9.89 10.24 10.08
CA ALA A 62 -9.95 10.19 8.63
C ALA A 62 -9.19 9.00 8.05
N TRP A 63 -7.92 8.82 8.43
CA TRP A 63 -7.07 7.78 7.86
C TRP A 63 -7.49 6.35 8.25
N PRO A 64 -7.90 6.07 9.51
CA PRO A 64 -8.50 4.78 9.84
C PRO A 64 -9.77 4.47 9.03
N VAL A 65 -10.67 5.44 8.87
CA VAL A 65 -11.93 5.25 8.11
C VAL A 65 -11.65 5.04 6.63
N LEU A 66 -10.83 5.91 6.04
CA LEU A 66 -10.45 5.81 4.63
C LEU A 66 -9.67 4.54 4.34
N GLY A 67 -8.77 4.12 5.24
CA GLY A 67 -8.04 2.86 5.10
C GLY A 67 -8.96 1.63 5.13
N SER A 68 -9.95 1.63 6.03
CA SER A 68 -10.97 0.56 6.10
C SER A 68 -11.83 0.50 4.83
N LEU A 69 -12.32 1.66 4.38
CA LEU A 69 -13.09 1.78 3.14
C LEU A 69 -12.25 1.34 1.93
N TYR A 70 -11.03 1.87 1.81
CA TYR A 70 -10.09 1.51 0.74
C TYR A 70 -9.86 0.00 0.69
N GLY A 71 -9.57 -0.63 1.83
CA GLY A 71 -9.37 -2.08 1.89
C GLY A 71 -10.60 -2.86 1.40
N ARG A 72 -11.80 -2.40 1.73
CA ARG A 72 -13.05 -3.03 1.28
C ARG A 72 -13.30 -2.87 -0.22
N GLU A 73 -13.12 -1.66 -0.76
CA GLU A 73 -13.43 -1.37 -2.17
C GLU A 73 -12.33 -1.86 -3.13
N VAL A 74 -11.06 -1.82 -2.71
CA VAL A 74 -9.89 -2.17 -3.54
C VAL A 74 -9.57 -3.66 -3.49
N GLY A 75 -9.83 -4.30 -2.35
CA GLY A 75 -9.51 -5.71 -2.14
C GLY A 75 -8.03 -6.03 -2.39
N ASN A 76 -7.77 -6.93 -3.34
CA ASN A 76 -6.41 -7.37 -3.69
C ASN A 76 -5.79 -6.58 -4.86
N ALA A 77 -6.47 -5.56 -5.39
CA ALA A 77 -5.92 -4.73 -6.46
C ALA A 77 -4.86 -3.76 -5.93
N VAL A 78 -3.93 -3.35 -6.79
CA VAL A 78 -3.05 -2.21 -6.51
C VAL A 78 -3.83 -0.94 -6.85
N GLY A 79 -4.05 -0.07 -5.88
CA GLY A 79 -4.64 1.24 -6.08
C GLY A 79 -3.68 2.37 -5.73
N VAL A 80 -3.99 3.57 -6.22
CA VAL A 80 -3.30 4.81 -5.83
C VAL A 80 -4.32 5.75 -5.18
N VAL A 81 -3.96 6.36 -4.06
CA VAL A 81 -4.75 7.41 -3.43
C VAL A 81 -4.28 8.76 -3.95
N THR A 82 -5.21 9.58 -4.43
CA THR A 82 -4.92 10.93 -4.97
C THR A 82 -5.78 11.98 -4.27
N GLY A 83 -5.48 13.27 -4.50
CA GLY A 83 -6.27 14.35 -3.92
C GLY A 83 -5.90 14.70 -2.47
N VAL A 84 -4.81 14.13 -1.95
CA VAL A 84 -4.27 14.50 -0.63
C VAL A 84 -3.38 15.73 -0.77
N ALA A 85 -3.73 16.82 -0.08
CA ALA A 85 -3.03 18.10 -0.19
C ALA A 85 -1.61 18.10 0.43
N ARG A 86 -1.32 17.16 1.32
CA ARG A 86 -0.01 16.98 1.97
C ARG A 86 0.28 15.51 2.11
N HIS A 87 1.55 15.14 2.00
CA HIS A 87 1.95 13.80 2.40
C HIS A 87 1.65 13.65 3.90
N PRO A 88 0.85 12.65 4.32
CA PRO A 88 0.68 12.34 5.73
C PRO A 88 2.01 11.93 6.35
#